data_AF-A0A643D9W0-F1
#
_entry.id   AF-A0A643D9W0-F1
#
_cell.length_a   1.000
_cell.length_b   1.000
_cell.length_c   1.000
_cell.angle_alpha   90.00
_cell.angle_beta   90.00
_cell.angle_gamma   90.00
#
_symmetry.space_group_name_H-M   'P 1'
#
loop_
_entity.id
_entity.type
_entity.pdbx_description
1 polymer ?
#
loop_
_entity_poly.entity_id
_entity_poly.type
_entity_poly.pdbx_seq_one_letter_code
_entity_poly.pdbx_strand_id
1 'polypeptide(L)'
;MGVRQLFLAGLVLASFAGCAAFNQPSEQEKHNVSEMTTHMRTWALGRGLIDLPANWTGGGDVKLYYGLGADHSSVEVRVLGEGVTQERFDAALDERARRIAAVKNYKQGNAPMLVSVKIANAQHKLLQYYESTELPDWFIHESHLLIDDVYVMLRVNSFNGDTQPVETRLLKLSKEIFKVSVPENAGAGFALGPIVIQSHHDQEIASFAFSPPASDVLLQVYINALSPDDEEPLSVRTKKDTQIFLAGDYENLRLGPVTLAGMP
;
A
#
# COMPACT_ATOMS: atom_id res chain seq x y z
N MET A 1 13.89 2.25 70.67
CA MET A 1 13.83 2.15 69.19
C MET A 1 13.13 0.84 68.86
N GLY A 2 11.91 0.74 68.34
CA GLY A 2 10.87 1.70 68.00
C GLY A 2 9.87 0.97 67.10
N VAL A 3 8.67 0.65 67.61
CA VAL A 3 7.57 -0.02 66.87
C VAL A 3 7.16 0.76 65.59
N ARG A 4 7.61 2.01 65.47
CA ARG A 4 7.55 2.84 64.25
C ARG A 4 8.45 2.40 63.09
N GLN A 5 9.47 1.55 63.29
CA GLN A 5 10.40 1.17 62.21
C GLN A 5 9.94 -0.04 61.38
N LEU A 6 9.03 -0.90 61.89
CA LEU A 6 8.48 -2.01 61.09
C LEU A 6 7.30 -1.61 60.20
N PHE A 7 6.53 -0.57 60.56
CA PHE A 7 5.39 -0.11 59.74
C PHE A 7 5.81 0.69 58.49
N LEU A 8 7.00 1.30 58.50
CA LEU A 8 7.49 2.08 57.35
C LEU A 8 8.16 1.21 56.27
N ALA A 9 8.65 0.02 56.60
CA ALA A 9 9.22 -0.90 55.60
C ALA A 9 8.15 -1.61 54.75
N GLY A 10 6.95 -1.85 55.31
CA GLY A 10 5.84 -2.47 54.58
C GLY A 10 5.14 -1.54 53.58
N LEU A 11 5.15 -0.22 53.82
CA LEU A 11 4.45 0.74 52.96
C LEU A 11 5.25 1.09 51.69
N VAL A 12 6.58 1.01 51.74
CA VAL A 12 7.45 1.35 50.59
C VAL A 12 7.49 0.21 49.57
N LEU A 13 7.45 -1.06 49.97
CA LEU A 13 7.40 -2.20 49.04
C LEU A 13 6.04 -2.34 48.32
N ALA A 14 4.94 -1.94 48.95
CA ALA A 14 3.62 -1.91 48.31
C ALA A 14 3.49 -0.80 47.25
N SER A 15 4.30 0.25 47.34
CA SER A 15 4.25 1.41 46.43
C SER A 15 4.99 1.17 45.11
N PHE A 16 5.97 0.25 45.09
CA PHE A 16 6.72 -0.09 43.88
C PHE A 16 6.13 -1.25 43.07
N ALA A 17 5.27 -2.08 43.65
CA ALA A 17 4.56 -3.14 42.92
C ALA A 17 3.37 -2.59 42.10
N GLY A 18 2.78 -1.46 42.52
CA GLY A 18 1.63 -0.85 41.84
C GLY A 18 1.94 -0.18 40.50
N CYS A 19 3.19 0.27 40.29
CA CYS A 19 3.57 0.95 39.05
C CYS A 19 3.92 -0.01 37.90
N ALA A 20 4.24 -1.28 38.18
CA ALA A 20 4.46 -2.29 37.14
C ALA A 20 3.13 -2.89 36.62
N ALA A 21 2.07 -2.88 37.44
CA ALA A 21 0.75 -3.40 37.06
C ALA A 21 -0.01 -2.47 36.10
N PHE A 22 0.32 -1.18 36.04
CA PHE A 22 -0.42 -0.20 35.22
C PHE A 22 -0.08 -0.26 33.71
N ASN A 23 1.00 -0.96 33.34
CA ASN A 23 1.43 -1.12 31.94
C ASN A 23 1.32 -2.57 31.44
N GLN A 24 0.80 -3.49 32.25
CA GLN A 24 0.48 -4.83 31.77
C GLN A 24 -0.98 -4.87 31.31
N PRO A 25 -1.26 -5.40 30.11
CA PRO A 25 -2.65 -5.58 29.69
C PRO A 25 -3.36 -6.44 30.73
N SER A 26 -4.56 -6.04 31.11
CA SER A 26 -5.47 -6.81 31.96
C SER A 26 -5.69 -8.20 31.37
N GLU A 27 -6.09 -9.17 32.19
CA GLU A 27 -6.42 -10.52 31.70
C GLU A 27 -7.53 -10.49 30.64
N GLN A 28 -8.43 -9.50 30.73
CA GLN A 28 -9.45 -9.28 29.70
C GLN A 28 -8.86 -8.69 28.41
N GLU A 29 -7.93 -7.74 28.47
CA GLU A 29 -7.21 -7.28 27.28
C GLU A 29 -6.36 -8.39 26.65
N LYS A 30 -5.68 -9.22 27.47
CA LYS A 30 -4.94 -10.39 26.98
C LYS A 30 -5.87 -11.41 26.33
N HIS A 31 -7.03 -11.68 26.93
CA HIS A 31 -8.03 -12.59 26.37
C HIS A 31 -8.59 -12.06 25.05
N ASN A 32 -8.96 -10.78 24.99
CA ASN A 32 -9.43 -10.12 23.77
C ASN A 32 -8.35 -10.17 22.67
N VAL A 33 -7.10 -9.87 22.98
CA VAL A 33 -5.97 -9.96 22.02
C VAL A 33 -5.74 -11.40 21.57
N SER A 34 -5.85 -12.37 22.48
CA SER A 34 -5.73 -13.80 22.14
C SER A 34 -6.86 -14.26 21.23
N GLU A 35 -8.09 -13.83 21.47
CA GLU A 35 -9.25 -14.15 20.62
C GLU A 35 -9.08 -13.50 19.23
N MET A 36 -8.67 -12.22 19.18
CA MET A 36 -8.44 -11.48 17.94
C MET A 36 -7.31 -12.07 17.08
N THR A 37 -6.32 -12.73 17.66
CA THR A 37 -5.18 -13.31 16.92
C THR A 37 -5.39 -14.77 16.49
N THR A 38 -6.51 -15.42 16.84
CA THR A 38 -6.77 -16.82 16.45
C THR A 38 -7.06 -17.02 14.96
N HIS A 39 -7.49 -15.98 14.24
CA HIS A 39 -7.90 -16.06 12.84
C HIS A 39 -7.26 -14.96 12.00
N MET A 40 -5.94 -14.99 11.90
CA MET A 40 -5.16 -14.02 11.12
C MET A 40 -4.78 -14.58 9.75
N ARG A 41 -4.72 -13.69 8.76
CA ARG A 41 -4.11 -13.89 7.45
C ARG A 41 -2.81 -13.09 7.40
N THR A 42 -1.73 -13.74 7.05
CA THR A 42 -0.46 -13.09 6.76
C THR A 42 -0.49 -12.47 5.35
N TRP A 43 0.02 -11.25 5.23
CA TRP A 43 0.16 -10.51 3.99
C TRP A 43 1.62 -10.14 3.76
N ALA A 44 2.10 -10.32 2.54
CA ALA A 44 3.39 -9.77 2.11
C ALA A 44 3.18 -8.36 1.56
N LEU A 45 3.64 -7.34 2.28
CA LEU A 45 3.48 -5.93 1.90
C LEU A 45 4.83 -5.22 1.90
N GLY A 46 5.17 -4.60 0.77
CA GLY A 46 6.50 -4.03 0.56
C GLY A 46 7.58 -5.09 0.76
N ARG A 47 8.47 -4.87 1.72
CA ARG A 47 9.59 -5.78 2.02
C ARG A 47 9.40 -6.56 3.32
N GLY A 48 8.19 -6.53 3.89
CA GLY A 48 7.86 -7.15 5.17
C GLY A 48 6.57 -7.96 5.12
N LEU A 49 6.20 -8.47 6.30
CA LEU A 49 4.97 -9.21 6.52
C LEU A 49 4.10 -8.47 7.53
N ILE A 50 2.79 -8.60 7.38
CA ILE A 50 1.82 -8.16 8.38
C ILE A 50 0.73 -9.22 8.54
N ASP A 51 0.36 -9.50 9.79
CA ASP A 51 -0.78 -10.33 10.10
C ASP A 51 -2.00 -9.42 10.31
N LEU A 52 -3.08 -9.69 9.59
CA LEU A 52 -4.36 -9.00 9.71
C LEU A 52 -5.49 -10.00 9.94
N PRO A 53 -6.60 -9.64 10.58
CA PRO A 53 -7.73 -10.55 10.72
C PRO A 53 -8.21 -11.05 9.35
N ALA A 54 -8.49 -12.35 9.24
CA ALA A 54 -8.74 -13.00 7.94
C ALA A 54 -9.97 -12.46 7.20
N ASN A 55 -10.91 -11.84 7.91
CA ASN A 55 -12.10 -11.23 7.34
C ASN A 55 -11.88 -9.77 6.87
N TRP A 56 -10.69 -9.19 7.08
CA TRP A 56 -10.38 -7.86 6.57
C TRP A 56 -10.14 -7.91 5.07
N THR A 57 -10.62 -6.88 4.39
CA THR A 57 -10.43 -6.70 2.96
C THR A 57 -9.57 -5.49 2.71
N GLY A 58 -8.73 -5.55 1.69
CA GLY A 58 -7.85 -4.45 1.35
C GLY A 58 -6.88 -4.81 0.26
N GLY A 59 -5.94 -3.90 0.05
CA GLY A 59 -4.90 -3.99 -0.94
C GLY A 59 -4.14 -2.68 -1.01
N GLY A 60 -3.25 -2.58 -1.99
CA GLY A 60 -2.49 -1.36 -2.19
C GLY A 60 -1.96 -1.22 -3.59
N ASP A 61 -1.25 -0.12 -3.76
CA ASP A 61 -0.49 0.22 -4.93
C ASP A 61 0.90 0.67 -4.54
N VAL A 62 1.84 0.51 -5.47
CA VAL A 62 3.19 1.05 -5.35
C VAL A 62 3.53 1.84 -6.60
N LYS A 63 4.19 2.96 -6.39
CA LYS A 63 4.86 3.74 -7.41
C LYS A 63 6.36 3.47 -7.34
N LEU A 64 6.87 2.88 -8.41
CA LEU A 64 8.28 2.58 -8.60
C LEU A 64 8.92 3.73 -9.38
N TYR A 65 10.00 4.30 -8.88
CA TYR A 65 10.73 5.39 -9.53
C TYR A 65 12.06 4.89 -10.09
N TYR A 66 12.43 5.44 -11.25
CA TYR A 66 13.65 5.12 -11.98
C TYR A 66 14.44 6.40 -12.29
N GLY A 67 15.72 6.23 -12.58
CA GLY A 67 16.64 7.25 -13.08
C GLY A 67 17.11 8.28 -12.04
N LEU A 68 16.98 8.03 -10.74
CA LEU A 68 17.44 8.91 -9.64
C LEU A 68 17.07 10.40 -9.84
N GLY A 69 15.93 10.69 -10.47
CA GLY A 69 15.45 12.05 -10.72
C GLY A 69 15.88 12.70 -12.05
N ALA A 70 16.62 12.01 -12.92
CA ALA A 70 17.01 12.56 -14.23
C ALA A 70 15.90 12.45 -15.29
N ASP A 71 15.14 11.36 -15.29
CA ASP A 71 14.06 11.12 -16.25
C ASP A 71 12.66 11.11 -15.59
N HIS A 72 12.59 11.32 -14.26
CA HIS A 72 11.38 11.24 -13.41
C HIS A 72 10.43 10.08 -13.76
N SER A 73 11.01 9.00 -14.29
CA SER A 73 10.25 7.90 -14.82
C SER A 73 9.65 7.11 -13.67
N SER A 74 8.35 6.85 -13.74
CA SER A 74 7.68 6.05 -12.71
C SER A 74 6.66 5.11 -13.30
N VAL A 75 6.48 3.97 -12.63
CA VAL A 75 5.45 2.98 -12.93
C VAL A 75 4.61 2.77 -11.68
N GLU A 76 3.31 3.00 -11.81
CA GLU A 76 2.34 2.65 -10.78
C GLU A 76 1.90 1.20 -11.00
N VAL A 77 1.95 0.37 -9.96
CA VAL A 77 1.56 -1.03 -10.00
C VAL A 77 0.43 -1.25 -8.99
N ARG A 78 -0.65 -1.88 -9.46
CA ARG A 78 -1.84 -2.14 -8.65
C ARG A 78 -2.39 -3.53 -8.93
N VAL A 79 -2.81 -4.22 -7.87
CA VAL A 79 -3.63 -5.44 -7.98
C VAL A 79 -5.10 -5.03 -8.08
N LEU A 80 -5.77 -5.49 -9.15
CA LEU A 80 -7.18 -5.22 -9.42
C LEU A 80 -8.11 -6.36 -8.98
N GLY A 81 -7.57 -7.56 -8.76
CA GLY A 81 -8.32 -8.68 -8.20
C GLY A 81 -7.53 -9.98 -8.12
N GLU A 82 -8.03 -10.90 -7.30
CA GLU A 82 -7.58 -12.30 -7.17
C GLU A 82 -8.71 -13.25 -7.61
N GLY A 83 -8.39 -14.49 -7.97
CA GLY A 83 -9.38 -15.47 -8.47
C GLY A 83 -10.04 -15.05 -9.80
N VAL A 84 -9.34 -14.27 -10.61
CA VAL A 84 -9.82 -13.77 -11.90
C VAL A 84 -9.60 -14.83 -12.97
N THR A 85 -10.66 -15.23 -13.67
CA THR A 85 -10.55 -16.14 -14.82
C THR A 85 -10.13 -15.39 -16.08
N GLN A 86 -9.63 -16.11 -17.08
CA GLN A 86 -9.27 -15.55 -18.38
C GLN A 86 -10.46 -14.81 -19.02
N GLU A 87 -11.67 -15.38 -18.98
CA GLU A 87 -12.87 -14.75 -19.56
C GLU A 87 -13.24 -13.45 -18.85
N ARG A 88 -13.10 -13.40 -17.52
CA ARG A 88 -13.35 -12.19 -16.73
C ARG A 88 -12.30 -11.12 -17.02
N PHE A 89 -11.04 -11.51 -17.15
CA PHE A 89 -9.95 -10.61 -17.52
C PHE A 89 -10.19 -10.01 -18.91
N ASP A 90 -10.50 -10.84 -19.91
CA ASP A 90 -10.79 -10.38 -21.26
C ASP A 90 -12.00 -9.45 -21.31
N ALA A 91 -13.10 -9.81 -20.64
CA ALA A 91 -14.30 -8.99 -20.57
C ALA A 91 -14.03 -7.63 -19.91
N ALA A 92 -13.26 -7.61 -18.81
CA ALA A 92 -12.91 -6.38 -18.11
C ALA A 92 -12.07 -5.43 -19.00
N LEU A 93 -11.16 -5.98 -19.81
CA LEU A 93 -10.31 -5.22 -20.73
C LEU A 93 -11.08 -4.69 -21.93
N ASP A 94 -11.94 -5.51 -22.52
CA ASP A 94 -12.78 -5.07 -23.64
C ASP A 94 -13.74 -3.97 -23.21
N GLU A 95 -14.33 -4.12 -22.02
CA GLU A 95 -15.15 -3.09 -21.38
C GLU A 95 -14.35 -1.80 -21.13
N ARG A 96 -13.14 -1.91 -20.57
CA ARG A 96 -12.28 -0.75 -20.30
C ARG A 96 -11.89 -0.02 -21.58
N ALA A 97 -11.43 -0.73 -22.61
CA ALA A 97 -11.09 -0.16 -23.89
C ALA A 97 -12.30 0.54 -24.54
N ARG A 98 -13.49 -0.08 -24.48
CA ARG A 98 -14.72 0.51 -25.03
C ARG A 98 -15.12 1.80 -24.33
N ARG A 99 -15.03 1.85 -22.99
CA ARG A 99 -15.31 3.08 -22.23
C ARG A 99 -14.35 4.21 -22.58
N ILE A 100 -13.06 3.93 -22.72
CA ILE A 100 -12.06 4.92 -23.13
C ILE A 100 -12.37 5.41 -24.56
N ALA A 101 -12.62 4.48 -25.50
CA ALA A 101 -12.90 4.83 -26.90
C ALA A 101 -14.21 5.62 -27.11
N ALA A 102 -15.16 5.50 -26.18
CA ALA A 102 -16.42 6.24 -26.22
C ALA A 102 -16.24 7.74 -25.98
N VAL A 103 -15.18 8.15 -25.26
CA VAL A 103 -14.87 9.56 -25.00
C VAL A 103 -14.13 10.14 -26.21
N LYS A 104 -14.48 11.37 -26.59
CA LYS A 104 -13.87 12.07 -27.74
C LYS A 104 -12.84 13.11 -27.30
N ASN A 105 -11.70 13.10 -27.96
CA ASN A 105 -10.70 14.16 -27.85
C ASN A 105 -11.01 15.26 -28.87
N TYR A 106 -11.60 16.37 -28.40
CA TYR A 106 -12.00 17.47 -29.27
C TYR A 106 -10.81 18.27 -29.84
N LYS A 107 -9.65 18.24 -29.18
CA LYS A 107 -8.40 18.83 -29.71
C LYS A 107 -7.76 18.00 -30.80
N GLN A 108 -8.07 16.70 -30.85
CA GLN A 108 -7.62 15.75 -31.88
C GLN A 108 -8.74 15.43 -32.88
N GLY A 109 -9.48 16.46 -33.32
CA GLY A 109 -10.51 16.29 -34.36
C GLY A 109 -11.65 15.34 -34.00
N ASN A 110 -12.02 15.26 -32.71
CA ASN A 110 -12.99 14.29 -32.17
C ASN A 110 -12.59 12.82 -32.35
N ALA A 111 -11.29 12.53 -32.43
CA ALA A 111 -10.79 11.16 -32.35
C ALA A 111 -11.20 10.50 -31.01
N PRO A 112 -11.38 9.18 -30.96
CA PRO A 112 -11.49 8.45 -29.70
C PRO A 112 -10.31 8.77 -28.76
N MET A 113 -10.56 8.82 -27.44
CA MET A 113 -9.48 8.96 -26.46
C MET A 113 -8.53 7.75 -26.48
N LEU A 114 -9.04 6.57 -26.83
CA LEU A 114 -8.25 5.35 -27.01
C LEU A 114 -7.38 5.47 -28.27
N VAL A 115 -6.07 5.42 -28.08
CA VAL A 115 -5.06 5.56 -29.15
C VAL A 115 -4.68 4.19 -29.69
N SER A 116 -4.38 3.22 -28.82
CA SER A 116 -4.01 1.88 -29.27
C SER A 116 -4.34 0.80 -28.24
N VAL A 117 -4.51 -0.42 -28.75
CA VAL A 117 -4.60 -1.67 -27.99
C VAL A 117 -3.59 -2.62 -28.59
N LYS A 118 -2.59 -3.02 -27.82
CA LYS A 118 -1.55 -3.98 -28.23
C LYS A 118 -1.71 -5.25 -27.41
N ILE A 119 -1.76 -6.39 -28.08
CA ILE A 119 -1.84 -7.70 -27.44
C ILE A 119 -0.43 -8.27 -27.43
N ALA A 120 0.20 -8.33 -26.26
CA ALA A 120 1.51 -8.97 -26.12
C ALA A 120 1.37 -10.49 -26.11
N ASN A 121 0.34 -11.01 -25.43
CA ASN A 121 -0.13 -12.39 -25.46
C ASN A 121 -1.55 -12.47 -24.84
N ALA A 122 -2.09 -13.68 -24.64
CA ALA A 122 -3.43 -13.89 -24.09
C ALA A 122 -3.63 -13.30 -22.67
N GLN A 123 -2.57 -13.22 -21.87
CA GLN A 123 -2.58 -12.76 -20.48
C GLN A 123 -1.97 -11.37 -20.32
N HIS A 124 -1.63 -10.68 -21.41
CA HIS A 124 -1.01 -9.37 -21.37
C HIS A 124 -1.52 -8.49 -22.53
N LYS A 125 -2.27 -7.45 -22.19
CA LYS A 125 -2.69 -6.39 -23.12
C LYS A 125 -2.18 -5.03 -22.65
N LEU A 126 -1.81 -4.19 -23.59
CA LEU A 126 -1.37 -2.82 -23.36
C LEU A 126 -2.39 -1.87 -24.00
N LEU A 127 -2.90 -0.93 -23.21
CA LEU A 127 -3.77 0.15 -23.65
C LEU A 127 -2.99 1.46 -23.66
N GLN A 128 -3.14 2.25 -24.71
CA GLN A 128 -2.63 3.60 -24.78
C GLN A 128 -3.78 4.55 -25.06
N TYR A 129 -3.86 5.65 -24.32
CA TYR A 129 -4.89 6.66 -24.50
C TYR A 129 -4.45 8.04 -24.03
N TYR A 130 -5.13 9.09 -24.47
CA TYR A 130 -4.85 10.45 -23.99
C TYR A 130 -5.22 10.59 -22.51
N GLU A 131 -4.40 11.26 -21.71
CA GLU A 131 -4.77 11.58 -20.31
C GLU A 131 -5.94 12.57 -20.28
N SER A 132 -5.91 13.54 -21.18
CA SER A 132 -6.85 14.67 -21.19
C SER A 132 -7.41 14.91 -22.59
N THR A 133 -8.66 15.37 -22.63
CA THR A 133 -9.31 15.85 -23.86
C THR A 133 -8.74 17.18 -24.34
N GLU A 134 -7.90 17.84 -23.53
CA GLU A 134 -7.38 19.19 -23.78
C GLU A 134 -5.91 19.20 -24.23
N LEU A 135 -5.16 18.12 -23.94
CA LEU A 135 -3.72 18.03 -24.19
C LEU A 135 -3.41 16.99 -25.27
N PRO A 136 -2.76 17.38 -26.37
CA PRO A 136 -2.58 16.52 -27.54
C PRO A 136 -1.43 15.50 -27.42
N ASP A 137 -0.54 15.66 -26.43
CA ASP A 137 0.77 15.00 -26.35
C ASP A 137 1.04 14.31 -25.00
N TRP A 138 0.04 14.23 -24.12
CA TRP A 138 0.10 13.46 -22.88
C TRP A 138 -0.71 12.17 -23.03
N PHE A 139 0.00 11.04 -22.96
CA PHE A 139 -0.58 9.71 -23.01
C PHE A 139 -0.44 8.97 -21.70
N ILE A 140 -1.46 8.19 -21.36
CA ILE A 140 -1.38 7.10 -20.39
C ILE A 140 -1.10 5.80 -21.15
N HIS A 141 -0.20 5.01 -20.60
CA HIS A 141 0.05 3.62 -20.96
C HIS A 141 -0.37 2.73 -19.80
N GLU A 142 -1.29 1.80 -20.06
CA GLU A 142 -1.69 0.78 -19.09
C GLU A 142 -1.38 -0.62 -19.60
N SER A 143 -0.47 -1.31 -18.93
CA SER A 143 -0.22 -2.73 -19.15
C SER A 143 -1.04 -3.54 -18.15
N HIS A 144 -1.87 -4.42 -18.67
CA HIS A 144 -2.79 -5.26 -17.92
C HIS A 144 -2.33 -6.71 -18.02
N LEU A 145 -2.11 -7.34 -16.87
CA LEU A 145 -1.51 -8.66 -16.72
C LEU A 145 -2.46 -9.58 -15.97
N LEU A 146 -2.62 -10.81 -16.46
CA LEU A 146 -3.22 -11.90 -15.70
C LEU A 146 -2.11 -12.88 -15.30
N ILE A 147 -1.69 -12.83 -14.04
CA ILE A 147 -0.64 -13.69 -13.49
C ILE A 147 -1.32 -14.81 -12.71
N ASP A 148 -1.41 -15.98 -13.34
CA ASP A 148 -2.31 -17.07 -12.95
C ASP A 148 -3.78 -16.59 -12.85
N ASP A 149 -4.23 -16.26 -11.65
CA ASP A 149 -5.58 -15.77 -11.33
C ASP A 149 -5.56 -14.36 -10.71
N VAL A 150 -4.41 -13.68 -10.73
CA VAL A 150 -4.24 -12.33 -10.18
C VAL A 150 -4.20 -11.31 -11.32
N TYR A 151 -5.13 -10.36 -11.30
CA TYR A 151 -5.18 -9.27 -12.27
C TYR A 151 -4.37 -8.08 -11.75
N VAL A 152 -3.30 -7.73 -12.49
CA VAL A 152 -2.39 -6.62 -12.19
C VAL A 152 -2.47 -5.57 -13.29
N MET A 153 -2.44 -4.29 -12.90
CA MET A 153 -2.30 -3.16 -13.80
C MET A 153 -1.02 -2.40 -13.51
N LEU A 154 -0.25 -2.12 -14.55
CA LEU A 154 0.87 -1.19 -14.57
C LEU A 154 0.43 0.08 -15.30
N ARG A 155 0.66 1.27 -14.73
CA ARG A 155 0.31 2.56 -15.33
C ARG A 155 1.53 3.47 -15.40
N VAL A 156 1.73 4.11 -16.55
CA VAL A 156 2.81 5.08 -16.80
C VAL A 156 2.28 6.23 -17.64
N ASN A 157 2.76 7.45 -17.37
CA ASN A 157 2.53 8.60 -18.23
C ASN A 157 3.70 8.80 -19.19
N SER A 158 3.39 9.19 -20.42
CA SER A 158 4.39 9.61 -21.41
C SER A 158 3.99 10.95 -22.02
N PHE A 159 4.98 11.75 -22.36
CA PHE A 159 4.80 13.08 -22.96
C PHE A 159 5.45 13.13 -24.34
N ASN A 160 5.02 14.05 -25.19
CA ASN A 160 5.65 14.35 -26.49
C ASN A 160 5.76 13.16 -27.46
N GLY A 161 4.91 12.13 -27.31
CA GLY A 161 4.90 10.95 -28.17
C GLY A 161 6.04 9.95 -27.91
N ASP A 162 6.80 10.09 -26.82
CA ASP A 162 7.84 9.13 -26.43
C ASP A 162 7.23 7.83 -25.85
N THR A 163 6.79 6.96 -26.75
CA THR A 163 5.96 5.79 -26.41
C THR A 163 6.77 4.50 -26.32
N GLN A 164 7.68 4.27 -27.26
CA GLN A 164 8.40 2.99 -27.37
C GLN A 164 9.26 2.65 -26.13
N PRO A 165 10.02 3.58 -25.53
CA PRO A 165 10.78 3.29 -24.31
C PRO A 165 9.86 2.95 -23.12
N VAL A 166 8.72 3.64 -23.02
CA VAL A 166 7.70 3.40 -21.98
C VAL A 166 7.11 2.01 -22.11
N GLU A 167 6.68 1.63 -23.31
CA GLU A 167 6.14 0.30 -23.56
C GLU A 167 7.17 -0.81 -23.33
N THR A 168 8.43 -0.56 -23.70
CA THR A 168 9.53 -1.50 -23.46
C THR A 168 9.78 -1.71 -21.96
N ARG A 169 9.72 -0.62 -21.17
CA ARG A 169 9.85 -0.69 -19.71
C ARG A 169 8.68 -1.46 -19.09
N LEU A 170 7.45 -1.21 -19.52
CA LEU A 170 6.27 -1.95 -19.07
C LEU A 170 6.37 -3.45 -19.38
N LEU A 171 6.78 -3.79 -20.60
CA LEU A 171 6.97 -5.19 -21.00
C LEU A 171 8.10 -5.86 -20.21
N LYS A 172 9.20 -5.15 -19.92
CA LYS A 172 10.27 -5.67 -19.06
C LYS A 172 9.74 -5.94 -17.65
N LEU A 173 9.12 -4.93 -17.02
CA LEU A 173 8.61 -5.03 -15.66
C LEU A 173 7.56 -6.15 -15.54
N SER A 174 6.71 -6.35 -16.54
CA SER A 174 5.69 -7.43 -16.53
C SER A 174 6.29 -8.84 -16.36
N LYS A 175 7.55 -9.05 -16.75
CA LYS A 175 8.27 -10.33 -16.61
C LYS A 175 8.97 -10.48 -15.26
N GLU A 176 8.99 -9.41 -14.47
CA GLU A 176 9.62 -9.33 -13.14
C GLU A 176 8.56 -9.32 -12.04
N ILE A 177 7.29 -9.57 -12.37
CA ILE A 177 6.18 -9.70 -11.42
C ILE A 177 5.75 -11.16 -11.36
N PHE A 178 5.67 -11.69 -10.15
CA PHE A 178 5.36 -13.09 -9.89
C PHE A 178 4.24 -13.22 -8.87
N LYS A 179 3.44 -14.27 -8.99
CA LYS A 179 2.43 -14.61 -7.98
C LYS A 179 3.09 -15.05 -6.68
N VAL A 180 2.52 -14.59 -5.57
CA VAL A 180 2.86 -15.02 -4.21
C VAL A 180 1.76 -15.96 -3.74
N SER A 181 2.08 -17.26 -3.66
CA SER A 181 1.12 -18.26 -3.13
C SER A 181 1.21 -18.41 -1.62
N VAL A 182 2.38 -18.13 -1.04
CA VAL A 182 2.67 -18.21 0.40
C VAL A 182 3.46 -16.94 0.76
N PRO A 183 2.89 -16.01 1.55
CA PRO A 183 3.50 -14.71 1.87
C PRO A 183 4.95 -14.78 2.35
N GLU A 184 5.26 -15.76 3.19
CA GLU A 184 6.57 -16.00 3.80
C GLU A 184 7.61 -16.39 2.74
N ASN A 185 7.16 -16.90 1.60
CA ASN A 185 7.98 -17.34 0.47
C ASN A 185 7.91 -16.37 -0.71
N ALA A 186 7.43 -15.14 -0.53
CA ALA A 186 7.38 -14.13 -1.60
C ALA A 186 8.76 -13.87 -2.24
N GLY A 187 9.85 -14.16 -1.52
CA GLY A 187 11.20 -13.95 -2.01
C GLY A 187 11.64 -12.49 -1.96
N ALA A 188 12.80 -12.18 -2.55
CA ALA A 188 13.33 -10.82 -2.57
C ALA A 188 12.55 -9.95 -3.57
N GLY A 189 11.98 -8.84 -3.11
CA GLY A 189 11.26 -7.89 -3.97
C GLY A 189 10.33 -6.98 -3.18
N PHE A 190 9.47 -6.25 -3.90
CA PHE A 190 8.39 -5.46 -3.32
C PHE A 190 7.05 -6.19 -3.51
N ALA A 191 6.42 -6.58 -2.41
CA ALA A 191 5.17 -7.33 -2.42
C ALA A 191 3.95 -6.41 -2.33
N LEU A 192 2.88 -6.77 -3.06
CA LEU A 192 1.58 -6.10 -3.03
C LEU A 192 0.45 -7.01 -2.52
N GLY A 193 0.79 -8.00 -1.69
CA GLY A 193 -0.11 -9.08 -1.28
C GLY A 193 0.09 -10.30 -2.17
N PRO A 194 -0.76 -10.53 -3.20
CA PRO A 194 -0.72 -11.75 -4.01
C PRO A 194 0.36 -11.74 -5.10
N ILE A 195 1.16 -10.67 -5.21
CA ILE A 195 2.29 -10.57 -6.14
C ILE A 195 3.54 -10.02 -5.46
N VAL A 196 4.69 -10.34 -6.05
CA VAL A 196 5.99 -9.75 -5.73
C VAL A 196 6.60 -9.17 -7.01
N ILE A 197 7.19 -7.99 -6.88
CA ILE A 197 7.90 -7.29 -7.94
C ILE A 197 9.40 -7.43 -7.66
N GLN A 198 10.11 -8.16 -8.54
CA GLN A 198 11.54 -8.43 -8.44
C GLN A 198 12.34 -7.58 -9.45
N SER A 199 12.01 -6.29 -9.53
CA SER A 199 12.66 -5.34 -10.42
C SER A 199 13.68 -4.48 -9.68
N HIS A 200 14.68 -3.99 -10.42
CA HIS A 200 15.56 -2.94 -9.92
C HIS A 200 14.97 -1.56 -10.22
N HIS A 201 14.88 -0.71 -9.21
CA HIS A 201 14.37 0.65 -9.25
C HIS A 201 14.99 1.44 -8.08
N ASP A 202 14.90 2.76 -8.11
CA ASP A 202 15.61 3.63 -7.18
C ASP A 202 14.82 3.94 -5.90
N GLN A 203 13.49 4.04 -6.02
CA GLN A 203 12.61 4.37 -4.92
C GLN A 203 11.26 3.66 -5.07
N GLU A 204 10.68 3.33 -3.91
CA GLU A 204 9.36 2.72 -3.75
C GLU A 204 8.52 3.64 -2.87
N ILE A 205 7.35 4.05 -3.35
CA ILE A 205 6.33 4.71 -2.53
C ILE A 205 5.05 3.89 -2.64
N ALA A 206 4.51 3.40 -1.53
CA ALA A 206 3.33 2.56 -1.54
C ALA A 206 2.32 2.97 -0.48
N SER A 207 1.06 2.70 -0.77
CA SER A 207 -0.02 2.79 0.19
C SER A 207 -0.85 1.52 0.16
N PHE A 208 -1.13 0.98 1.34
CA PHE A 208 -2.04 -0.13 1.55
C PHE A 208 -3.15 0.30 2.49
N ALA A 209 -4.35 -0.15 2.21
CA ALA A 209 -5.54 0.19 2.95
C ALA A 209 -6.33 -1.09 3.22
N PHE A 210 -6.61 -1.36 4.50
CA PHE A 210 -7.39 -2.51 4.94
C PHE A 210 -8.50 -2.06 5.88
N SER A 211 -9.69 -2.64 5.72
CA SER A 211 -10.82 -2.37 6.59
C SER A 211 -11.49 -3.66 7.06
N PRO A 212 -12.07 -3.65 8.28
CA PRO A 212 -13.00 -4.68 8.71
C PRO A 212 -14.29 -4.63 7.87
N PRO A 213 -15.02 -5.75 7.76
CA PRO A 213 -16.35 -5.74 7.17
C PRO A 213 -17.28 -4.74 7.87
N ALA A 214 -18.00 -3.93 7.08
CA ALA A 214 -19.01 -2.99 7.56
C ALA A 214 -18.53 -2.04 8.68
N SER A 215 -17.30 -1.53 8.56
CA SER A 215 -16.69 -0.62 9.53
C SER A 215 -16.25 0.69 8.90
N ASP A 216 -16.34 1.77 9.68
CA ASP A 216 -15.78 3.09 9.35
C ASP A 216 -14.28 3.21 9.72
N VAL A 217 -13.65 2.09 10.12
CA VAL A 217 -12.23 2.03 10.49
C VAL A 217 -11.38 1.57 9.32
N LEU A 218 -10.24 2.25 9.12
CA LEU A 218 -9.24 1.89 8.14
C LEU A 218 -7.85 1.78 8.78
N LEU A 219 -7.15 0.69 8.49
CA LEU A 219 -5.72 0.60 8.69
C LEU A 219 -5.02 0.98 7.38
N GLN A 220 -4.22 2.04 7.43
CA GLN A 220 -3.36 2.44 6.33
C GLN A 220 -1.90 2.12 6.65
N VAL A 221 -1.22 1.43 5.73
CA VAL A 221 0.23 1.24 5.77
C VAL A 221 0.82 2.06 4.64
N TYR A 222 1.64 3.04 4.98
CA TYR A 222 2.36 3.88 4.01
C TYR A 222 3.85 3.54 4.06
N ILE A 223 4.44 3.31 2.89
CA ILE A 223 5.87 3.00 2.75
C ILE A 223 6.49 4.04 1.84
N ASN A 224 7.60 4.63 2.28
CA ASN A 224 8.47 5.44 1.43
C ASN A 224 9.92 5.03 1.68
N ALA A 225 10.55 4.39 0.69
CA ALA A 225 11.91 3.87 0.80
C ALA A 225 12.97 4.96 0.99
N LEU A 226 12.74 6.13 0.39
CA LEU A 226 13.60 7.30 0.55
C LEU A 226 12.77 8.41 1.23
N SER A 227 12.79 8.43 2.55
CA SER A 227 12.32 9.60 3.28
C SER A 227 13.46 10.63 3.31
N PRO A 228 13.19 11.91 3.03
CA PRO A 228 14.19 12.93 3.32
C PRO A 228 14.57 12.81 4.80
N ASP A 229 15.88 12.86 5.08
CA ASP A 229 16.31 13.20 6.44
C ASP A 229 15.68 14.57 6.77
N ASP A 230 15.15 14.68 7.98
CA ASP A 230 14.57 15.89 8.56
C ASP A 230 13.09 16.18 8.22
N GLU A 231 12.20 15.50 8.92
CA GLU A 231 11.07 16.18 9.54
C GLU A 231 11.07 15.88 11.04
N GLU A 232 10.55 16.83 11.84
CA GLU A 232 10.34 16.62 13.27
C GLU A 232 9.65 15.26 13.52
N PRO A 233 9.99 14.53 14.60
CA PRO A 233 9.38 13.25 14.92
C PRO A 233 7.85 13.31 14.84
N LEU A 234 7.19 12.22 14.44
CA LEU A 234 5.72 12.16 14.30
C LEU A 234 5.00 12.71 15.54
N SER A 235 5.49 12.38 16.74
CA SER A 235 4.94 12.88 18.01
C SER A 235 4.95 14.40 18.18
N VAL A 236 5.87 15.10 17.51
CA VAL A 236 5.96 16.57 17.49
C VAL A 236 4.99 17.14 16.47
N ARG A 237 4.95 16.55 15.26
CA ARG A 237 4.03 16.95 14.19
C ARG A 237 2.57 16.81 14.60
N THR A 238 2.18 15.65 15.14
CA THR A 238 0.80 15.40 15.57
C THR A 238 0.36 16.39 16.65
N LYS A 239 1.22 16.75 17.60
CA LYS A 239 0.90 17.77 18.62
C LYS A 239 0.58 19.14 18.03
N LYS A 240 1.32 19.57 17.01
CA LYS A 240 1.04 20.83 16.30
C LYS A 240 -0.33 20.79 15.62
N ASP A 241 -0.64 19.67 14.96
CA ASP A 241 -1.91 19.51 14.26
C ASP A 241 -3.11 19.41 15.22
N THR A 242 -2.99 18.67 16.33
CA THR A 242 -4.07 18.54 17.33
C THR A 242 -4.40 19.88 17.99
N GLN A 243 -3.43 20.79 18.12
CA GLN A 243 -3.67 22.15 18.65
C GLN A 243 -4.53 23.02 17.73
N ILE A 244 -4.56 22.75 16.42
CA ILE A 244 -5.34 23.51 15.43
C ILE A 244 -6.83 23.12 15.48
N PHE A 245 -7.16 21.90 15.92
CA PHE A 245 -8.52 21.37 15.98
C PHE A 245 -9.22 21.52 17.34
N LEU A 246 -8.69 22.36 18.26
CA LEU A 246 -9.21 22.53 19.61
C LEU A 246 -10.58 23.25 19.65
N ALA A 247 -11.63 22.48 19.37
CA ALA A 247 -12.99 22.70 19.83
C ALA A 247 -13.56 21.46 20.57
N GLY A 248 -12.73 20.46 20.90
CA GLY A 248 -13.14 19.26 21.64
C GLY A 248 -12.03 18.70 22.54
N ASP A 249 -12.42 18.21 23.72
CA ASP A 249 -11.53 17.51 24.67
C ASP A 249 -11.19 16.12 24.11
N TYR A 250 -10.05 15.99 23.44
CA TYR A 250 -9.53 14.69 23.00
C TYR A 250 -8.62 14.10 24.09
N GLU A 251 -8.94 12.89 24.55
CA GLU A 251 -8.07 12.13 25.45
C GLU A 251 -6.96 11.43 24.65
N ASN A 252 -5.71 11.62 25.07
CA ASN A 252 -4.59 10.88 24.51
C ASN A 252 -4.56 9.46 25.09
N LEU A 253 -4.91 8.45 24.28
CA LEU A 253 -4.91 7.05 24.73
C LEU A 253 -3.48 6.52 24.97
N ARG A 254 -2.54 6.81 24.07
CA ARG A 254 -1.12 6.44 24.21
C ARG A 254 -0.21 7.32 23.36
N LEU A 255 0.90 7.78 23.92
CA LEU A 255 1.94 8.55 23.22
C LEU A 255 3.31 8.18 23.78
N GLY A 256 4.27 7.88 22.89
CA GLY A 256 5.65 7.58 23.25
C GLY A 256 6.37 6.77 22.17
N PRO A 257 7.67 6.47 22.36
CA PRO A 257 8.40 5.57 21.48
C PRO A 257 7.71 4.20 21.40
N VAL A 258 7.56 3.68 20.18
CA VAL A 258 6.98 2.37 19.93
C VAL A 258 7.87 1.66 18.93
N THR A 259 8.41 0.51 19.31
CA THR A 259 9.12 -0.36 18.38
C THR A 259 8.12 -1.28 17.68
N LEU A 260 8.08 -1.26 16.35
CA LEU A 260 7.23 -2.12 15.51
C LEU A 260 8.11 -2.97 14.59
N ALA A 261 7.97 -4.30 14.70
CA ALA A 261 8.76 -5.25 13.89
C ALA A 261 10.28 -5.01 13.94
N GLY A 262 10.80 -4.57 15.10
CA GLY A 262 12.22 -4.25 15.28
C GLY A 262 12.65 -2.88 14.73
N MET A 263 11.72 -2.09 14.17
CA MET A 263 11.93 -0.70 13.76
C MET A 263 11.57 0.25 14.91
N PRO A 264 12.43 1.23 15.24
CA PRO A 264 12.19 2.20 16.31
C PRO A 264 11.16 3.28 15.97
#